data_AF-A0A1E4I397-F1
#
_entry.id   AF-A0A1E4I397-F1
#
_cell.length_a   1.000
_cell.length_b   1.000
_cell.length_c   1.000
_cell.angle_alpha   90.00
_cell.angle_beta   90.00
_cell.angle_gamma   90.00
#
_symmetry.space_group_name_H-M   'P 1'
#
loop_
_entity.id
_entity.type
_entity.pdbx_description
1 polymer ?
#
loop_
_entity_poly.entity_id
_entity_poly.type
_entity_poly.pdbx_seq_one_letter_code
_entity_poly.pdbx_strand_id
1 'polypeptide(L)'
;MLQADQDDTGTDPAELHTLVRQHGTGSLPAELLARLHEERTATRDPFLVDYLDGVLSRSGGRLQMLLLERVRSAAALSAEEMATLLVADVVAHERGADGAEPERHRRRVRHALRFVAVATGTPLADIDPPAFPDGPAEPWFGRTVTAADGDEFALVRVLQAREMLFTVLADDIRAATLAVRDGRADEAAELVAHATTMFDRATMLSRIITIPLAGDVRSERYERFAAACGPLGKRLGEARPDTLAGIVVADPDSELLPALDLLDEARRRWAGRLAADAARVTAAEVDAA
;
A
#
# COMPACT_ATOMS: atom_id res chain seq x y z
N MET A 1 -27.82 22.17 4.57
CA MET A 1 -28.94 21.51 3.84
C MET A 1 -28.55 21.42 2.38
N LEU A 2 -27.94 20.30 1.97
CA LEU A 2 -27.77 19.96 0.57
C LEU A 2 -29.11 19.38 0.10
N GLN A 3 -29.81 20.10 -0.78
CA GLN A 3 -30.97 19.55 -1.48
C GLN A 3 -30.48 18.44 -2.40
N ALA A 4 -30.95 17.23 -2.12
CA ALA A 4 -30.77 16.07 -2.98
C ALA A 4 -31.61 16.27 -4.25
N ASP A 5 -30.94 16.61 -5.35
CA ASP A 5 -31.48 16.30 -6.66
C ASP A 5 -31.47 14.77 -6.80
N GLN A 6 -32.63 14.25 -7.15
CA GLN A 6 -33.01 12.84 -7.09
C GLN A 6 -32.59 12.10 -8.37
N ASP A 7 -31.35 12.32 -8.81
CA ASP A 7 -30.73 11.52 -9.87
C ASP A 7 -30.05 10.29 -9.25
N ASP A 8 -30.04 9.21 -10.02
CA ASP A 8 -29.53 7.86 -9.76
C ASP A 8 -27.99 7.79 -9.51
N THR A 9 -27.42 8.83 -8.89
CA THR A 9 -25.98 9.13 -8.75
C THR A 9 -25.27 8.33 -7.65
N GLY A 10 -25.84 7.19 -7.24
CA GLY A 10 -25.37 6.43 -6.08
C GLY A 10 -24.85 5.03 -6.39
N THR A 11 -24.98 4.56 -7.62
CA THR A 11 -24.82 3.13 -7.97
C THR A 11 -23.75 2.88 -9.03
N ASP A 12 -23.30 3.90 -9.77
CA ASP A 12 -22.12 3.77 -10.63
C ASP A 12 -20.84 3.66 -9.77
N PRO A 13 -20.06 2.57 -9.89
CA PRO A 13 -18.78 2.43 -9.19
C PRO A 13 -17.78 3.57 -9.48
N ALA A 14 -17.89 4.30 -10.60
CA ALA A 14 -17.01 5.45 -10.87
C ALA A 14 -17.39 6.68 -10.02
N GLU A 15 -18.68 7.00 -9.96
CA GLU A 15 -19.20 8.13 -9.16
C GLU A 15 -18.99 7.89 -7.67
N LEU A 16 -19.31 6.68 -7.19
CA LEU A 16 -19.05 6.29 -5.81
C LEU A 16 -17.56 6.40 -5.46
N HIS A 17 -16.68 5.97 -6.36
CA HIS A 17 -15.24 6.10 -6.14
C HIS A 17 -14.79 7.56 -6.05
N THR A 18 -15.36 8.43 -6.88
CA THR A 18 -15.09 9.88 -6.82
C THR A 18 -15.54 10.46 -5.47
N LEU A 19 -16.72 10.10 -4.99
CA LEU A 19 -17.22 10.53 -3.67
C LEU A 19 -16.33 10.03 -2.53
N VAL A 20 -15.92 8.76 -2.57
CA VAL A 20 -15.01 8.19 -1.56
C VAL A 20 -13.65 8.90 -1.58
N ARG A 21 -13.13 9.28 -2.76
CA ARG A 21 -11.89 10.06 -2.86
C ARG A 21 -12.02 11.46 -2.27
N GLN A 22 -13.15 12.11 -2.48
CA GLN A 22 -13.39 13.50 -2.05
C GLN A 22 -13.63 13.60 -0.54
N HIS A 23 -14.40 12.67 0.01
CA HIS A 23 -14.90 12.75 1.37
C HIS A 23 -14.21 11.77 2.33
N GLY A 24 -13.62 10.69 1.80
CA GLY A 24 -13.18 9.55 2.59
C GLY A 24 -14.37 8.67 3.00
N THR A 25 -14.08 7.43 3.38
CA THR A 25 -15.12 6.45 3.76
C THR A 25 -15.81 6.78 5.08
N GLY A 26 -15.14 7.54 5.97
CA GLY A 26 -15.63 7.86 7.31
C GLY A 26 -16.66 9.00 7.37
N SER A 27 -16.85 9.75 6.29
CA SER A 27 -17.74 10.92 6.24
C SER A 27 -18.91 10.76 5.27
N LEU A 28 -19.12 9.54 4.75
CA LEU A 28 -20.24 9.25 3.86
C LEU A 28 -21.59 9.36 4.63
N PRO A 29 -22.63 9.95 4.02
CA PRO A 29 -23.95 10.06 4.63
C PRO A 29 -24.54 8.71 5.04
N ALA A 30 -25.30 8.67 6.13
CA ALA A 30 -25.91 7.44 6.65
C ALA A 30 -26.88 6.80 5.64
N GLU A 31 -27.65 7.60 4.89
CA GLU A 31 -28.54 7.09 3.85
C GLU A 31 -27.76 6.42 2.72
N LEU A 32 -26.61 6.99 2.34
CA LEU A 32 -25.73 6.39 1.33
C LEU A 32 -25.14 5.07 1.83
N LEU A 33 -24.65 5.03 3.07
CA LEU A 33 -24.11 3.80 3.66
C LEU A 33 -25.15 2.66 3.74
N ALA A 34 -26.41 2.98 4.02
CA ALA A 34 -27.50 2.02 4.01
C ALA A 34 -27.75 1.46 2.59
N ARG A 35 -27.81 2.33 1.59
CA ARG A 35 -27.93 1.93 0.17
C ARG A 35 -26.75 1.06 -0.29
N LEU A 36 -25.53 1.41 0.10
CA LEU A 36 -24.33 0.63 -0.25
C LEU A 36 -24.32 -0.76 0.42
N HIS A 37 -24.88 -0.89 1.63
CA HIS A 37 -25.09 -2.21 2.25
C HIS A 37 -26.10 -3.05 1.47
N GLU A 38 -27.22 -2.45 1.04
CA GLU A 38 -28.22 -3.14 0.21
C GLU A 38 -27.60 -3.59 -1.12
N GLU A 39 -26.90 -2.69 -1.82
CA GLU A 39 -26.21 -2.98 -3.08
C GLU A 39 -25.17 -4.10 -2.89
N ARG A 40 -24.39 -4.05 -1.80
CA ARG A 40 -23.43 -5.09 -1.47
C ARG A 40 -24.08 -6.46 -1.29
N THR A 41 -25.29 -6.53 -0.73
CA THR A 41 -26.02 -7.80 -0.59
C THR A 41 -26.67 -8.27 -1.88
N ALA A 42 -27.05 -7.35 -2.77
CA ALA A 42 -27.74 -7.64 -4.02
C ALA A 42 -26.79 -8.03 -5.16
N THR A 43 -25.61 -7.40 -5.22
CA THR A 43 -24.68 -7.57 -6.34
C THR A 43 -24.01 -8.94 -6.34
N ARG A 44 -23.79 -9.46 -7.54
CA ARG A 44 -22.98 -10.66 -7.80
C ARG A 44 -21.67 -10.34 -8.50
N ASP A 45 -21.41 -9.06 -8.82
CA ASP A 45 -20.14 -8.66 -9.40
C ASP A 45 -19.05 -8.77 -8.32
N PRO A 46 -18.09 -9.69 -8.50
CA PRO A 46 -17.05 -9.90 -7.50
C PRO A 46 -16.16 -8.66 -7.27
N PHE A 47 -15.97 -7.80 -8.27
CA PHE A 47 -15.20 -6.57 -8.09
C PHE A 47 -15.94 -5.55 -7.24
N LEU A 48 -17.24 -5.36 -7.52
CA LEU A 48 -18.08 -4.46 -6.73
C LEU A 48 -18.20 -4.95 -5.29
N VAL A 49 -18.29 -6.26 -5.08
CA VAL A 49 -18.26 -6.89 -3.74
C VAL A 49 -17.01 -6.46 -2.96
N ASP A 50 -15.82 -6.70 -3.49
CA ASP A 50 -14.57 -6.40 -2.78
C ASP A 50 -14.38 -4.88 -2.58
N TYR A 51 -14.82 -4.09 -3.55
CA TYR A 51 -14.79 -2.63 -3.46
C TYR A 51 -15.69 -2.12 -2.34
N LEU A 52 -16.94 -2.56 -2.29
CA LEU A 52 -17.91 -2.16 -1.27
C LEU A 52 -17.51 -2.69 0.11
N ASP A 53 -16.98 -3.90 0.23
CA ASP A 53 -16.45 -4.41 1.50
C ASP A 53 -15.31 -3.52 2.02
N GLY A 54 -14.46 -3.02 1.12
CA GLY A 54 -13.45 -2.02 1.44
C GLY A 54 -14.06 -0.70 1.96
N VAL A 55 -15.00 -0.12 1.22
CA VAL A 55 -15.67 1.15 1.56
C VAL A 55 -16.41 1.06 2.90
N LEU A 56 -17.15 -0.03 3.13
CA LEU A 56 -18.04 -0.19 4.29
C LEU A 56 -17.31 -0.57 5.59
N SER A 57 -16.09 -1.10 5.52
CA SER A 57 -15.38 -1.61 6.70
C SER A 57 -15.02 -0.55 7.77
N ARG A 58 -15.22 0.76 7.50
CA ARG A 58 -14.86 1.96 8.31
C ARG A 58 -13.39 2.08 8.71
N SER A 59 -12.68 0.97 8.85
CA SER A 59 -11.24 0.95 8.69
C SER A 59 -10.98 1.36 7.25
N GLY A 60 -10.49 2.58 6.99
CA GLY A 60 -9.72 2.86 5.76
C GLY A 60 -8.48 1.95 5.61
N GLY A 61 -8.38 0.90 6.43
CA GLY A 61 -7.27 -0.01 6.59
C GLY A 61 -7.43 -1.18 5.64
N ARG A 62 -6.64 -1.11 4.57
CA ARG A 62 -5.74 -2.16 4.07
C ARG A 62 -5.59 -1.98 2.57
N LEU A 63 -5.12 -0.81 2.14
CA LEU A 63 -4.57 -0.60 0.78
C LEU A 63 -5.46 -1.18 -0.36
N GLN A 64 -6.78 -1.27 -0.13
CA GLN A 64 -7.73 -2.06 -0.95
C GLN A 64 -7.19 -3.40 -1.48
N MET A 65 -6.46 -4.15 -0.65
CA MET A 65 -5.71 -5.33 -1.09
C MET A 65 -6.59 -6.43 -1.67
N LEU A 66 -7.83 -6.59 -1.19
CA LEU A 66 -8.76 -7.59 -1.72
C LEU A 66 -9.12 -7.27 -3.17
N LEU A 67 -9.57 -6.04 -3.43
CA LEU A 67 -9.85 -5.58 -4.79
C LEU A 67 -8.60 -5.68 -5.67
N LEU A 68 -7.43 -5.29 -5.16
CA LEU A 68 -6.18 -5.38 -5.89
C LEU A 68 -5.79 -6.83 -6.26
N GLU A 69 -5.96 -7.79 -5.35
CA GLU A 69 -5.72 -9.21 -5.64
C GLU A 69 -6.72 -9.76 -6.67
N ARG A 70 -7.97 -9.30 -6.63
CA ARG A 70 -8.96 -9.65 -7.64
C ARG A 70 -8.61 -9.08 -9.01
N VAL A 71 -8.24 -7.81 -9.07
CA VAL A 71 -7.75 -7.13 -10.28
C VAL A 71 -6.54 -7.87 -10.85
N ARG A 72 -5.56 -8.20 -10.01
CA ARG A 72 -4.39 -8.99 -10.39
C ARG A 72 -4.78 -10.34 -11.01
N SER A 73 -5.64 -11.08 -10.33
CA SER A 73 -6.05 -12.42 -10.76
C SER A 73 -6.84 -12.39 -12.07
N ALA A 74 -7.75 -11.41 -12.23
CA ALA A 74 -8.54 -11.25 -13.44
C ALA A 74 -7.71 -10.80 -14.66
N ALA A 75 -6.65 -10.03 -14.43
CA ALA A 75 -5.68 -9.65 -15.46
C ALA A 75 -4.60 -10.72 -15.73
N ALA A 76 -4.68 -11.88 -15.07
CA ALA A 76 -3.69 -12.96 -15.16
C ALA A 76 -2.25 -12.52 -14.85
N LEU A 77 -2.09 -11.53 -13.96
CA LEU A 77 -0.78 -10.99 -13.58
C LEU A 77 -0.19 -11.77 -12.41
N SER A 78 1.11 -12.04 -12.47
CA SER A 78 1.89 -12.40 -11.29
C SER A 78 1.91 -11.26 -10.27
N ALA A 79 2.23 -11.57 -9.00
CA ALA A 79 2.43 -10.53 -7.99
C ALA A 79 3.60 -9.61 -8.36
N GLU A 80 4.63 -10.14 -9.01
CA GLU A 80 5.77 -9.35 -9.48
C GLU A 80 5.39 -8.34 -10.59
N GLU A 81 4.62 -8.78 -11.58
CA GLU A 81 4.10 -7.90 -12.64
C GLU A 81 3.18 -6.83 -12.05
N MET A 82 2.30 -7.20 -11.11
CA MET A 82 1.45 -6.24 -10.41
C MET A 82 2.27 -5.21 -9.61
N ALA A 83 3.32 -5.63 -8.90
CA ALA A 83 4.21 -4.70 -8.19
C ALA A 83 4.86 -3.69 -9.16
N THR A 84 5.23 -4.16 -10.35
CA THR A 84 5.83 -3.33 -11.41
C THR A 84 4.82 -2.33 -11.97
N LEU A 85 3.59 -2.76 -12.25
CA LEU A 85 2.49 -1.90 -12.72
C LEU A 85 2.10 -0.85 -11.68
N LEU A 86 2.04 -1.21 -10.39
CA LEU A 86 1.75 -0.27 -9.32
C LEU A 86 2.79 0.86 -9.22
N VAL A 87 4.08 0.54 -9.44
CA VAL A 87 5.15 1.56 -9.46
C VAL A 87 5.17 2.34 -10.77
N ALA A 88 4.82 1.71 -11.90
CA ALA A 88 4.63 2.40 -13.17
C ALA A 88 3.47 3.42 -13.11
N ASP A 89 2.40 3.09 -12.39
CA ASP A 89 1.26 3.99 -12.15
C ASP A 89 1.65 5.23 -11.35
N VAL A 90 2.63 5.12 -10.43
CA VAL A 90 3.25 6.31 -9.79
C VAL A 90 3.92 7.19 -10.83
N VAL A 91 4.66 6.62 -11.80
CA VAL A 91 5.29 7.42 -12.85
C VAL A 91 4.24 8.13 -13.72
N ALA A 92 3.16 7.43 -14.09
CA ALA A 92 2.08 8.01 -14.89
C ALA A 92 1.39 9.15 -14.13
N HIS A 93 1.06 8.95 -12.86
CA HIS A 93 0.44 9.95 -12.00
C HIS A 93 1.31 11.21 -11.84
N GLU A 94 2.60 11.03 -11.54
CA GLU A 94 3.54 12.14 -11.34
C GLU A 94 3.79 12.95 -12.62
N ARG A 95 3.69 12.32 -13.79
CA ARG A 95 3.81 13.00 -15.10
C ARG A 95 2.57 13.82 -15.45
N GLY A 96 1.40 13.46 -14.92
CA GLY A 96 0.14 14.18 -15.12
C GLY A 96 -0.14 15.28 -14.09
N ALA A 97 0.66 15.39 -13.03
CA ALA A 97 0.47 16.38 -11.97
C ALA A 97 1.08 17.75 -12.36
N ASP A 98 0.24 18.70 -12.75
CA ASP A 98 0.64 20.09 -12.96
C ASP A 98 0.84 20.81 -11.61
N GLY A 99 2.03 21.42 -11.41
CA GLY A 99 2.23 22.43 -10.35
C GLY A 99 2.98 21.99 -9.08
N ALA A 100 3.55 20.79 -9.03
CA ALA A 100 4.22 20.29 -7.83
C ALA A 100 5.72 20.63 -7.76
N GLU A 101 6.35 20.55 -6.56
CA GLU A 101 7.78 20.80 -6.38
C GLU A 101 8.61 19.94 -7.36
N PRO A 102 9.25 20.55 -8.38
CA PRO A 102 9.77 19.80 -9.52
C PRO A 102 10.85 18.79 -9.14
N GLU A 103 11.67 19.13 -8.15
CA GLU A 103 12.80 18.29 -7.73
C GLU A 103 12.35 17.03 -6.98
N ARG A 104 11.33 17.14 -6.13
CA ARG A 104 10.78 15.99 -5.41
C ARG A 104 10.13 14.99 -6.36
N HIS A 105 9.37 15.50 -7.35
CA HIS A 105 8.71 14.69 -8.38
C HIS A 105 9.74 13.99 -9.27
N ARG A 106 10.75 14.74 -9.76
CA ARG A 106 11.87 14.19 -10.55
C ARG A 106 12.60 13.08 -9.82
N ARG A 107 12.86 13.24 -8.51
CA ARG A 107 13.50 12.21 -7.69
C ARG A 107 12.63 10.96 -7.57
N ARG A 108 11.34 11.12 -7.28
CA ARG A 108 10.39 10.00 -7.18
C ARG A 108 10.28 9.23 -8.48
N VAL A 109 10.04 9.92 -9.59
CA VAL A 109 9.96 9.34 -10.94
C VAL A 109 11.24 8.60 -11.29
N ARG A 110 12.42 9.17 -11.01
CA ARG A 110 13.70 8.50 -11.24
C ARG A 110 13.82 7.19 -10.45
N HIS A 111 13.42 7.17 -9.18
CA HIS A 111 13.49 5.96 -8.36
C HIS A 111 12.46 4.91 -8.77
N ALA A 112 11.25 5.33 -9.15
CA ALA A 112 10.21 4.46 -9.68
C ALA A 112 10.65 3.83 -11.02
N LEU A 113 11.22 4.61 -11.94
CA LEU A 113 11.77 4.09 -13.19
C LEU A 113 12.92 3.12 -12.96
N ARG A 114 13.80 3.36 -11.99
CA ARG A 114 14.84 2.39 -11.61
C ARG A 114 14.25 1.08 -11.10
N PHE A 115 13.16 1.13 -10.35
CA PHE A 115 12.47 -0.07 -9.89
C PHE A 115 11.88 -0.87 -11.07
N VAL A 116 11.26 -0.18 -12.02
CA VAL A 116 10.74 -0.80 -13.26
C VAL A 116 11.90 -1.40 -14.10
N ALA A 117 13.03 -0.70 -14.19
CA ALA A 117 14.23 -1.13 -14.92
C ALA A 117 14.70 -2.53 -14.53
N VAL A 118 14.76 -2.76 -13.22
CA VAL A 118 15.21 -4.03 -12.65
C VAL A 118 14.23 -5.14 -13.01
N ALA A 119 12.93 -4.86 -12.98
CA ALA A 119 11.88 -5.83 -13.31
C ALA A 119 11.89 -6.24 -14.79
N THR A 120 12.10 -5.28 -15.69
CA THR A 120 12.03 -5.50 -17.14
C THR A 120 13.39 -5.83 -17.77
N GLY A 121 14.49 -5.79 -16.99
CA GLY A 121 15.85 -5.90 -17.51
C GLY A 121 16.23 -4.82 -18.52
N THR A 122 15.51 -3.69 -18.53
CA THR A 122 15.67 -2.62 -19.52
C THR A 122 16.56 -1.49 -18.97
N PRO A 123 17.51 -0.95 -19.75
CA PRO A 123 18.28 0.21 -19.36
C PRO A 123 17.37 1.41 -19.03
N LEU A 124 17.70 2.16 -17.97
CA LEU A 124 16.86 3.26 -17.47
C LEU A 124 16.47 4.31 -18.53
N ALA A 125 17.36 4.57 -19.50
CA ALA A 125 17.14 5.55 -20.56
C ALA A 125 16.07 5.10 -21.58
N ASP A 126 15.84 3.80 -21.68
CA ASP A 126 14.98 3.16 -22.69
C ASP A 126 13.66 2.66 -22.09
N ILE A 127 13.38 2.97 -20.82
CA ILE A 127 12.18 2.50 -20.15
C ILE A 127 10.96 3.26 -20.61
N ASP A 128 10.06 2.50 -21.22
CA ASP A 128 8.65 2.83 -21.30
C ASP A 128 7.90 2.10 -20.15
N PRO A 129 7.35 2.83 -19.16
CA PRO A 129 6.64 2.20 -18.06
C PRO A 129 5.45 1.38 -18.57
N PRO A 130 5.26 0.13 -18.10
CA PRO A 130 4.15 -0.69 -18.55
C PRO A 130 2.81 -0.05 -18.16
N ALA A 131 1.86 -0.08 -19.09
CA ALA A 131 0.46 0.26 -18.83
C ALA A 131 -0.29 -0.96 -18.29
N PHE A 132 -1.38 -0.71 -17.56
CA PHE A 132 -2.28 -1.78 -17.15
C PHE A 132 -2.93 -2.42 -18.38
N PRO A 133 -3.05 -3.75 -18.47
CA PRO A 133 -3.62 -4.40 -19.64
C PRO A 133 -5.11 -4.09 -19.81
N ASP A 134 -5.53 -3.87 -21.05
CA ASP A 134 -6.95 -3.70 -21.41
C ASP A 134 -7.77 -4.92 -20.94
N GLY A 135 -8.98 -4.67 -20.45
CA GLY A 135 -9.91 -5.73 -20.11
C GLY A 135 -10.87 -5.39 -18.97
N PRO A 136 -11.65 -6.38 -18.49
CA PRO A 136 -12.69 -6.14 -17.48
C PRO A 136 -12.13 -5.67 -16.13
N ALA A 137 -10.84 -5.91 -15.86
CA ALA A 137 -10.16 -5.50 -14.63
C ALA A 137 -9.61 -4.06 -14.68
N GLU A 138 -9.40 -3.51 -15.89
CA GLU A 138 -8.77 -2.20 -16.10
C GLU A 138 -9.51 -1.07 -15.37
N PRO A 139 -10.84 -0.93 -15.46
CA PRO A 139 -11.55 0.13 -14.74
C PRO A 139 -11.38 0.02 -13.22
N TRP A 140 -11.20 -1.21 -12.70
CA TRP A 140 -11.08 -1.46 -11.27
C TRP A 140 -9.68 -1.19 -10.73
N PHE A 141 -8.64 -1.23 -11.57
CA PHE A 141 -7.27 -0.95 -11.14
C PHE A 141 -7.13 0.45 -10.55
N GLY A 142 -7.68 1.47 -11.19
CA GLY A 142 -7.69 2.84 -10.66
C GLY A 142 -8.45 2.96 -9.33
N ARG A 143 -9.46 2.12 -9.12
CA ARG A 143 -10.29 2.15 -7.91
C ARG A 143 -9.60 1.61 -6.67
N THR A 144 -8.55 0.81 -6.83
CA THR A 144 -7.74 0.24 -5.73
C THR A 144 -6.99 1.27 -4.88
N VAL A 145 -7.04 2.55 -5.25
CA VAL A 145 -6.46 3.65 -4.48
C VAL A 145 -7.47 4.79 -4.38
N THR A 146 -7.74 5.26 -3.16
CA THR A 146 -8.65 6.38 -2.89
C THR A 146 -7.92 7.68 -2.57
N ALA A 147 -6.60 7.63 -2.46
CA ALA A 147 -5.79 8.81 -2.24
C ALA A 147 -5.90 9.76 -3.44
N ALA A 148 -6.19 11.03 -3.18
CA ALA A 148 -6.27 12.06 -4.22
C ALA A 148 -5.03 12.97 -4.29
N ASP A 149 -4.29 13.08 -3.20
CA ASP A 149 -2.99 13.76 -3.15
C ASP A 149 -1.89 12.88 -3.74
N GLY A 150 -0.97 13.46 -4.51
CA GLY A 150 0.11 12.73 -5.18
C GLY A 150 1.07 12.04 -4.19
N ASP A 151 1.31 12.64 -3.02
CA ASP A 151 2.13 12.02 -1.97
C ASP A 151 1.45 10.80 -1.35
N GLU A 152 0.17 10.91 -1.02
CA GLU A 152 -0.62 9.83 -0.45
C GLU A 152 -0.84 8.71 -1.49
N PHE A 153 -1.08 9.08 -2.75
CA PHE A 153 -1.20 8.15 -3.87
C PHE A 153 0.07 7.32 -4.04
N ALA A 154 1.24 7.98 -4.12
CA ALA A 154 2.51 7.27 -4.24
C ALA A 154 2.79 6.39 -3.03
N LEU A 155 2.44 6.83 -1.82
CA LEU A 155 2.54 6.02 -0.61
C LEU A 155 1.69 4.75 -0.71
N VAL A 156 0.40 4.87 -1.07
CA VAL A 156 -0.50 3.72 -1.19
C VAL A 156 0.00 2.75 -2.25
N ARG A 157 0.38 3.23 -3.43
CA ARG A 157 0.92 2.40 -4.52
C ARG A 157 2.20 1.67 -4.11
N VAL A 158 3.11 2.36 -3.43
CA VAL A 158 4.35 1.76 -2.91
C VAL A 158 4.07 0.69 -1.87
N LEU A 159 3.13 0.94 -0.95
CA LEU A 159 2.74 -0.05 0.04
C LEU A 159 2.07 -1.27 -0.60
N GLN A 160 1.20 -1.08 -1.59
CA GLN A 160 0.61 -2.17 -2.37
C GLN A 160 1.68 -2.98 -3.11
N ALA A 161 2.65 -2.32 -3.77
CA ALA A 161 3.75 -2.98 -4.46
C ALA A 161 4.63 -3.78 -3.49
N ARG A 162 4.90 -3.22 -2.31
CA ARG A 162 5.60 -3.90 -1.23
C ARG A 162 4.88 -5.18 -0.82
N GLU A 163 3.56 -5.11 -0.58
CA GLU A 163 2.76 -6.28 -0.25
C GLU A 163 2.78 -7.34 -1.36
N MET A 164 2.82 -6.95 -2.64
CA MET A 164 2.97 -7.89 -3.75
C MET A 164 4.34 -8.60 -3.74
N LEU A 165 5.43 -7.86 -3.54
CA LEU A 165 6.76 -8.45 -3.44
C LEU A 165 6.90 -9.39 -2.24
N PHE A 166 6.26 -9.08 -1.10
CA PHE A 166 6.27 -9.98 0.05
C PHE A 166 5.47 -11.26 -0.18
N THR A 167 4.46 -11.27 -1.06
CA THR A 167 3.84 -12.51 -1.51
C THR A 167 4.85 -13.39 -2.23
N VAL A 168 5.57 -12.84 -3.22
CA VAL A 168 6.59 -13.58 -3.99
C VAL A 168 7.68 -14.11 -3.07
N LEU A 169 8.24 -13.26 -2.21
CA LEU A 169 9.25 -13.64 -1.23
C LEU A 169 8.81 -14.81 -0.33
N ALA A 170 7.58 -14.76 0.19
CA ALA A 170 7.07 -15.81 1.06
C ALA A 170 6.88 -17.14 0.32
N ASP A 171 6.46 -17.08 -0.94
CA ASP A 171 6.25 -18.26 -1.79
C ASP A 171 7.59 -18.88 -2.22
N ASP A 172 8.57 -18.08 -2.62
CA ASP A 172 9.91 -18.53 -3.00
C ASP A 172 10.63 -19.23 -1.84
N ILE A 173 10.62 -18.63 -0.64
CA ILE A 173 11.29 -19.24 0.53
C ILE A 173 10.60 -20.55 0.94
N ARG A 174 9.27 -20.61 0.85
CA ARG A 174 8.52 -21.83 1.12
C ARG A 174 8.85 -22.91 0.09
N ALA A 175 8.87 -22.56 -1.19
CA ALA A 175 9.21 -23.48 -2.27
C ALA A 175 10.66 -23.97 -2.16
N ALA A 176 11.61 -23.08 -1.85
CA ALA A 176 13.01 -23.43 -1.64
C ALA A 176 13.17 -24.41 -0.48
N THR A 177 12.44 -24.19 0.62
CA THR A 177 12.43 -25.10 1.78
C THR A 177 11.93 -26.50 1.39
N LEU A 178 10.88 -26.58 0.56
CA LEU A 178 10.37 -27.86 0.05
C LEU A 178 11.38 -28.52 -0.89
N ALA A 179 11.99 -27.76 -1.81
CA ALA A 179 13.02 -28.27 -2.72
C ALA A 179 14.22 -28.85 -1.97
N VAL A 180 14.71 -28.19 -0.90
CA VAL A 180 15.77 -28.74 -0.03
C VAL A 180 15.33 -30.05 0.61
N ARG A 181 14.10 -30.13 1.14
CA ARG A 181 13.57 -31.35 1.78
C ARG A 181 13.48 -32.52 0.80
N ASP A 182 13.20 -32.23 -0.47
CA ASP A 182 13.10 -33.22 -1.54
C ASP A 182 14.46 -33.55 -2.19
N GLY A 183 15.56 -32.99 -1.71
CA GLY A 183 16.91 -33.21 -2.27
C GLY A 183 17.18 -32.47 -3.58
N ARG A 184 16.36 -31.48 -3.94
CA ARG A 184 16.48 -30.65 -5.15
C ARG A 184 17.26 -29.35 -4.85
N ALA A 185 18.55 -29.49 -4.58
CA ALA A 185 19.39 -28.37 -4.13
C ALA A 185 19.53 -27.24 -5.16
N ASP A 186 19.64 -27.58 -6.45
CA ASP A 186 19.80 -26.58 -7.52
C ASP A 186 18.56 -25.67 -7.63
N GLU A 187 17.36 -26.25 -7.63
CA GLU A 187 16.11 -25.50 -7.64
C GLU A 187 15.95 -24.62 -6.39
N ALA A 188 16.34 -25.11 -5.21
CA ALA A 188 16.34 -24.30 -4.01
C ALA A 188 17.27 -23.09 -4.12
N ALA A 189 18.44 -23.25 -4.75
CA ALA A 189 19.38 -22.15 -4.96
C ALA A 189 18.81 -21.09 -5.93
N GLU A 190 18.15 -21.51 -7.01
CA GLU A 190 17.46 -20.61 -7.94
C GLU A 190 16.35 -19.81 -7.24
N LEU A 191 15.52 -20.47 -6.43
CA LEU A 191 14.45 -19.82 -5.67
C LEU A 191 15.00 -18.81 -4.64
N VAL A 192 16.10 -19.12 -3.96
CA VAL A 192 16.74 -18.18 -3.02
C VAL A 192 17.37 -16.99 -3.77
N ALA A 193 17.96 -17.21 -4.93
CA ALA A 193 18.49 -16.13 -5.76
C ALA A 193 17.38 -15.20 -6.26
N HIS A 194 16.24 -15.77 -6.66
CA HIS A 194 15.05 -15.01 -7.02
C HIS A 194 14.51 -14.19 -5.83
N ALA A 195 14.37 -14.81 -4.65
CA ALA A 195 13.95 -14.13 -3.44
C ALA A 195 14.90 -12.97 -3.06
N THR A 196 16.21 -13.14 -3.23
CA THR A 196 17.19 -12.06 -2.97
C THR A 196 16.94 -10.88 -3.92
N THR A 197 16.69 -11.15 -5.20
CA THR A 197 16.34 -10.12 -6.18
C THR A 197 15.05 -9.39 -5.78
N MET A 198 14.02 -10.11 -5.35
CA MET A 198 12.76 -9.51 -4.88
C MET A 198 12.93 -8.67 -3.61
N PHE A 199 13.80 -9.10 -2.70
CA PHE A 199 14.10 -8.35 -1.49
C PHE A 199 14.81 -7.04 -1.82
N ASP A 200 15.80 -7.07 -2.71
CA ASP A 200 16.48 -5.86 -3.20
C ASP A 200 15.48 -4.89 -3.84
N ARG A 201 14.56 -5.39 -4.67
CA ARG A 201 13.47 -4.58 -5.23
C ARG A 201 12.58 -3.98 -4.14
N ALA A 202 12.22 -4.74 -3.11
CA ALA A 202 11.43 -4.23 -1.99
C ALA A 202 12.16 -3.10 -1.23
N THR A 203 13.50 -3.17 -1.09
CA THR A 203 14.26 -2.08 -0.48
C THR A 203 14.25 -0.80 -1.33
N MET A 204 14.22 -0.91 -2.66
CA MET A 204 14.19 0.24 -3.56
C MET A 204 12.94 1.10 -3.40
N LEU A 205 11.82 0.49 -2.99
CA LEU A 205 10.55 1.19 -2.75
C LEU A 205 10.68 2.32 -1.71
N SER A 206 11.55 2.16 -0.71
CA SER A 206 11.84 3.20 0.30
C SER A 206 12.42 4.48 -0.29
N ARG A 207 13.01 4.43 -1.50
CA ARG A 207 13.58 5.60 -2.18
C ARG A 207 12.53 6.37 -3.00
N ILE A 208 11.37 5.77 -3.25
CA ILE A 208 10.26 6.39 -3.98
C ILE A 208 9.49 7.34 -3.07
N ILE A 209 9.30 6.98 -1.81
CA ILE A 209 8.56 7.77 -0.81
C ILE A 209 9.53 8.44 0.17
N THR A 210 9.26 9.70 0.54
CA THR A 210 10.07 10.44 1.53
C THR A 210 9.66 10.15 2.98
N ILE A 211 8.56 9.40 3.17
CA ILE A 211 8.02 9.15 4.50
C ILE A 211 8.84 8.03 5.13
N PRO A 212 9.50 8.26 6.29
CA PRO A 212 10.03 7.16 7.06
C PRO A 212 8.86 6.23 7.34
N LEU A 213 8.97 4.96 6.97
CA LEU A 213 8.00 3.90 7.25
C LEU A 213 7.95 3.69 8.77
N ALA A 214 7.44 4.69 9.48
CA ALA A 214 7.39 4.76 10.93
C ALA A 214 6.20 3.91 11.36
N GLY A 215 6.52 2.68 11.76
CA GLY A 215 5.84 1.89 12.77
C GLY A 215 4.33 2.09 12.88
N ASP A 216 3.57 1.61 11.90
CA ASP A 216 2.37 0.81 12.17
C ASP A 216 1.91 0.15 10.87
N VAL A 217 2.51 -1.00 10.53
CA VAL A 217 1.93 -1.87 9.50
C VAL A 217 2.10 -3.30 9.98
N ARG A 218 1.06 -3.84 10.62
CA ARG A 218 0.87 -5.28 10.78
C ARG A 218 0.66 -5.91 9.40
N SER A 219 1.70 -5.92 8.58
CA SER A 219 1.68 -6.51 7.23
C SER A 219 1.62 -8.02 7.39
N GLU A 220 0.45 -8.59 7.10
CA GLU A 220 0.24 -10.03 7.15
C GLU A 220 1.20 -10.76 6.21
N ARG A 221 1.56 -10.17 5.06
CA ARG A 221 2.47 -10.79 4.09
C ARG A 221 3.92 -10.73 4.54
N TYR A 222 4.35 -9.63 5.16
CA TYR A 222 5.64 -9.58 5.84
C TYR A 222 5.73 -10.64 6.93
N GLU A 223 4.70 -10.79 7.76
CA GLU A 223 4.65 -11.80 8.82
C GLU A 223 4.73 -13.23 8.27
N ARG A 224 4.06 -13.51 7.14
CA ARG A 224 4.18 -14.80 6.43
C ARG A 224 5.59 -15.04 5.89
N PHE A 225 6.21 -14.03 5.27
CA PHE A 225 7.60 -14.11 4.81
C PHE A 225 8.56 -14.37 5.99
N ALA A 226 8.42 -13.59 7.05
CA ALA A 226 9.23 -13.72 8.27
C ALA A 226 9.09 -15.13 8.88
N ALA A 227 7.88 -15.68 8.93
CA ALA A 227 7.65 -17.05 9.36
C ALA A 227 8.24 -18.11 8.41
N ALA A 228 8.25 -17.86 7.10
CA ALA A 228 8.81 -18.76 6.10
C ALA A 228 10.34 -18.87 6.21
N CYS A 229 11.04 -17.80 6.61
CA CYS A 229 12.49 -17.79 6.83
C CYS A 229 12.95 -18.64 8.03
N GLY A 230 12.04 -19.27 8.75
CA GLY A 230 12.32 -20.12 9.90
C GLY A 230 11.99 -19.45 11.23
N PRO A 231 12.40 -20.03 12.37
CA PRO A 231 12.20 -19.40 13.67
C PRO A 231 12.90 -18.06 13.67
N LEU A 232 12.11 -16.99 13.59
CA LEU A 232 12.56 -15.66 13.92
C LEU A 232 13.20 -15.77 15.30
N GLY A 233 14.44 -15.31 15.45
CA GLY A 233 15.06 -15.19 16.77
C GLY A 233 14.18 -14.37 17.72
N LYS A 234 14.67 -14.03 18.91
CA LYS A 234 13.94 -13.06 19.76
C LYS A 234 13.61 -11.83 18.93
N ARG A 235 12.32 -11.66 18.58
CA ARG A 235 11.83 -10.40 18.00
C ARG A 235 12.30 -9.31 18.96
N LEU A 236 12.87 -8.24 18.44
CA LEU A 236 13.15 -7.05 19.24
C LEU A 236 11.80 -6.53 19.75
N GLY A 237 11.40 -7.03 20.91
CA GLY A 237 10.11 -6.78 21.54
C GLY A 237 8.94 -7.54 20.93
N GLU A 238 8.42 -8.52 21.67
CA GLU A 238 7.00 -8.49 22.06
C GLU A 238 6.72 -7.21 22.90
N ALA A 239 7.10 -6.06 22.34
CA ALA A 239 6.93 -4.75 22.90
C ALA A 239 5.53 -4.35 22.48
N ARG A 240 4.63 -4.41 23.45
CA ARG A 240 3.35 -3.71 23.41
C ARG A 240 3.56 -2.28 22.85
N PRO A 241 2.54 -1.69 22.21
CA PRO A 241 2.59 -0.33 21.66
C PRO A 241 3.05 0.75 22.65
N ASP A 242 3.10 0.43 23.95
CA ASP A 242 3.41 1.38 25.01
C ASP A 242 4.90 1.51 25.32
N THR A 243 5.78 0.63 24.81
CA THR A 243 7.22 0.72 25.08
C THR A 243 8.10 0.20 23.94
N LEU A 244 8.47 1.08 23.00
CA LEU A 244 9.74 0.99 22.24
C LEU A 244 10.99 1.12 23.14
N ALA A 245 10.83 0.98 24.46
CA ALA A 245 11.90 0.78 25.44
C ALA A 245 12.20 -0.71 25.69
N GLY A 246 11.91 -1.58 24.71
CA GLY A 246 12.44 -2.93 24.71
C GLY A 246 13.93 -2.87 24.40
N ILE A 247 14.77 -3.08 25.41
CA ILE A 247 16.24 -3.01 25.35
C ILE A 247 16.75 -3.80 24.14
N VAL A 248 16.96 -3.08 23.03
CA VAL A 248 18.00 -3.41 22.07
C VAL A 248 19.27 -3.16 22.87
N VAL A 249 20.08 -4.20 23.11
CA VAL A 249 21.49 -3.94 23.40
C VAL A 249 22.06 -3.44 22.08
N ALA A 250 21.81 -2.17 21.81
CA ALA A 250 22.40 -1.48 20.70
C ALA A 250 23.90 -1.42 21.02
N ASP A 251 24.70 -1.78 20.02
CA ASP A 251 26.10 -1.40 20.01
C ASP A 251 26.16 0.11 20.32
N PRO A 252 26.82 0.54 21.42
CA PRO A 252 26.84 1.94 21.83
C PRO A 252 27.47 2.86 20.77
N ASP A 253 28.19 2.29 19.80
CA ASP A 253 28.78 3.02 18.67
C ASP A 253 27.86 3.05 17.42
N SER A 254 26.62 2.55 17.52
CA SER A 254 25.68 2.51 16.39
C SER A 254 25.05 3.87 16.11
N GLU A 255 25.28 4.39 14.90
CA GLU A 255 24.61 5.58 14.35
C GLU A 255 23.07 5.41 14.22
N LEU A 256 22.53 4.21 14.47
CA LEU A 256 21.09 3.96 14.50
C LEU A 256 20.40 4.57 15.73
N LEU A 257 21.10 4.70 16.86
CA LEU A 257 20.51 5.23 18.10
C LEU A 257 20.06 6.70 17.95
N PRO A 258 20.89 7.63 17.45
CA PRO A 258 20.45 9.00 17.20
C PRO A 258 19.32 9.10 16.15
N ALA A 259 19.31 8.22 15.16
CA ALA A 259 18.26 8.19 14.14
C ALA A 259 16.91 7.74 14.69
N LEU A 260 16.90 6.75 15.61
CA LEU A 260 15.71 6.30 16.31
C LEU A 260 15.16 7.38 17.25
N ASP A 261 16.03 8.13 17.94
CA ASP A 261 15.61 9.26 18.78
C ASP A 261 14.93 10.37 17.96
N LEU A 262 15.46 10.68 16.78
CA LEU A 262 14.86 11.65 15.85
C LEU A 262 13.49 11.19 15.33
N LEU A 263 13.35 9.90 15.04
CA LEU A 263 12.09 9.28 14.62
C LEU A 263 11.04 9.32 15.74
N ASP A 264 11.43 9.01 16.97
CA ASP A 264 10.53 9.03 18.12
C ASP A 264 10.08 10.46 18.45
N GLU A 265 10.98 11.44 18.31
CA GLU A 265 10.66 12.85 18.48
C GLU A 265 9.71 13.37 17.37
N ALA A 266 9.92 12.95 16.12
CA ALA A 266 8.99 13.25 15.03
C ALA A 266 7.60 12.63 15.27
N ARG A 267 7.55 11.40 15.78
CA ARG A 267 6.31 10.69 16.12
C ARG A 267 5.52 11.41 17.21
N ARG A 268 6.18 11.78 18.33
CA ARG A 268 5.54 12.54 19.42
C ARG A 268 4.93 13.85 18.92
N ARG A 269 5.67 14.58 18.09
CA ARG A 269 5.20 15.83 17.48
C ARG A 269 3.98 15.62 16.58
N TRP A 270 3.95 14.54 15.81
CA TRP A 270 2.87 14.26 14.88
C TRP A 270 1.61 13.75 15.59
N ALA A 271 1.76 12.87 16.58
CA ALA A 271 0.66 12.44 17.45
C ALA A 271 0.01 13.61 18.21
N GLY A 272 0.83 14.55 18.71
CA GLY A 272 0.33 15.77 19.35
C GLY A 272 -0.49 16.66 18.40
N ARG A 273 -0.09 16.76 17.13
CA ARG A 273 -0.86 17.50 16.12
C ARG A 273 -2.20 16.84 15.80
N LEU A 274 -2.21 15.53 15.57
CA LEU A 274 -3.45 14.79 15.31
C LEU A 274 -4.44 14.90 16.47
N ALA A 275 -3.96 14.83 17.72
CA ALA A 275 -4.81 15.02 18.90
C ALA A 275 -5.37 16.45 18.97
N ALA A 276 -4.56 17.46 18.65
CA ALA A 276 -4.99 18.86 18.61
C ALA A 276 -5.97 19.16 17.48
N ASP A 277 -5.85 18.48 16.34
CA ASP A 277 -6.75 18.63 15.21
C ASP A 277 -8.09 17.92 15.47
N ALA A 278 -8.05 16.71 16.05
CA ALA A 278 -9.26 16.02 16.49
C ALA A 278 -10.07 16.85 17.50
N ALA A 279 -9.40 17.44 18.50
CA ALA A 279 -10.05 18.29 19.50
C ALA A 279 -10.68 19.56 18.90
N ARG A 280 -10.07 20.14 17.85
CA ARG A 280 -10.61 21.31 17.14
C ARG A 280 -11.85 20.97 16.32
N VAL A 281 -11.89 19.80 15.70
CA VAL A 281 -13.08 19.31 14.99
C VAL A 281 -14.24 19.09 15.98
N THR A 282 -13.98 18.47 17.12
CA THR A 282 -15.03 18.23 18.14
C THR A 282 -15.58 19.54 18.72
N ALA A 283 -14.72 20.54 18.94
CA ALA A 283 -15.16 21.85 19.42
C ALA A 283 -16.03 22.59 18.39
N ALA A 284 -15.66 22.53 17.10
CA ALA A 284 -16.44 23.15 16.03
C ALA A 284 -17.81 22.48 15.82
N GLU A 285 -17.93 21.19 16.08
CA GLU A 285 -19.21 20.45 16.03
C GLU A 285 -20.13 20.78 17.21
N VAL A 286 -19.57 21.05 18.39
CA VAL A 286 -20.34 21.44 19.58
C VAL A 286 -20.83 22.89 19.50
N ASP A 287 -20.05 23.80 18.93
CA ASP A 287 -20.47 25.21 18.75
C ASP A 287 -21.49 25.38 17.59
N ALA A 288 -21.64 24.39 16.72
CA ALA A 288 -22.58 24.39 15.60
C ALA A 288 -23.93 23.71 15.91
N ALA A 289 -24.09 23.11 17.11
CA ALA A 289 -25.30 22.42 17.58
C ALA A 289 -26.08 23.26 18.60
#